data_AF-A0A6L3N3W8-F1
#
_entry.id   AF-A0A6L3N3W8-F1
#
_cell.length_a   1.000
_cell.length_b   1.000
_cell.length_c   1.000
_cell.angle_alpha   90.00
_cell.angle_beta   90.00
_cell.angle_gamma   90.00
#
_symmetry.space_group_name_H-M   'P 1'
#
loop_
_entity.id
_entity.type
_entity.pdbx_description
1 polymer ?
#
loop_
_entity_poly.entity_id
_entity_poly.type
_entity_poly.pdbx_seq_one_letter_code
_entity_poly.pdbx_strand_id
1 'polypeptide(L)' 'MNHRKRYNSKLEVTLTVLGITSTTNYIGRIWANSQEEADATFKDMITDENGKLDWKKLEVMLEYRMAHKETV' A
#
# COMPACT_ATOMS: atom_id res chain seq x y z
N MET A 1 -19.52 -19.05 -6.53
CA MET A 1 -19.34 -17.59 -6.79
C MET A 1 -18.26 -17.09 -5.86
N ASN A 2 -17.08 -16.75 -6.40
CA ASN A 2 -16.06 -16.04 -5.61
C ASN A 2 -16.55 -14.63 -5.34
N HIS A 3 -17.11 -14.40 -4.15
CA HIS A 3 -17.49 -13.07 -3.71
C HIS A 3 -16.23 -12.32 -3.29
N ARG A 4 -15.60 -11.62 -4.25
CA ARG A 4 -14.56 -10.64 -3.92
C ARG A 4 -15.14 -9.63 -2.93
N LYS A 5 -14.44 -9.40 -1.84
CA LYS A 5 -14.77 -8.39 -0.83
C LYS A 5 -13.72 -7.29 -0.84
N ARG A 6 -14.07 -6.10 -0.35
CA ARG A 6 -13.07 -5.06 -0.10
C ARG A 6 -12.35 -5.36 1.19
N TYR A 7 -11.04 -5.48 1.10
CA TYR A 7 -10.14 -5.59 2.23
C TYR A 7 -9.31 -4.31 2.33
N ASN A 8 -8.92 -3.95 3.56
CA ASN A 8 -8.01 -2.85 3.82
C ASN A 8 -6.62 -3.45 4.06
N SER A 9 -5.67 -3.12 3.20
CA SER A 9 -4.27 -3.54 3.31
C SER A 9 -3.44 -2.39 3.86
N LYS A 10 -2.67 -2.66 4.91
CA LYS A 10 -1.83 -1.65 5.58
C LYS A 10 -0.40 -1.74 5.09
N LEU A 11 0.16 -0.61 4.69
CA LEU A 11 1.56 -0.43 4.35
C LEU A 11 2.17 0.58 5.33
N GLU A 12 3.22 0.17 6.02
CA GLU A 12 4.05 1.07 6.80
C GLU A 12 5.30 1.42 5.99
N VAL A 13 5.54 2.71 5.76
CA VAL A 13 6.75 3.20 5.11
C VAL A 13 7.54 4.01 6.11
N THR A 14 8.75 3.55 6.40
CA THR A 14 9.69 4.21 7.29
C THR A 14 10.85 4.78 6.48
N LEU A 15 11.02 6.10 6.57
CA LEU A 15 12.10 6.84 5.92
C LEU A 15 13.06 7.35 6.99
N THR A 16 14.34 7.00 6.87
CA THR A 16 15.41 7.51 7.74
C THR A 16 16.38 8.37 6.95
N VAL A 17 16.52 9.64 7.33
CA VAL A 17 17.43 10.61 6.70
C VAL A 17 18.27 11.26 7.79
N LEU A 18 19.60 11.15 7.69
CA LEU A 18 20.56 11.74 8.64
C LEU A 18 20.26 11.42 10.12
N GLY A 19 19.78 10.20 10.40
CA GLY A 19 19.44 9.74 11.75
C GLY A 19 18.03 10.16 12.24
N ILE A 20 17.26 10.90 11.43
CA ILE A 20 15.87 11.22 11.72
C ILE A 20 14.98 10.21 11.01
N THR A 21 14.10 9.55 11.76
CA THR A 21 13.15 8.55 11.24
C THR A 21 11.74 9.12 11.22
N SER A 22 11.09 9.00 10.06
CA SER A 22 9.68 9.33 9.86
C SER A 22 8.95 8.11 9.34
N THR A 23 7.92 7.69 10.06
CA THR A 23 7.05 6.57 9.69
C THR A 23 5.71 7.10 9.20
N THR A 24 5.25 6.61 8.06
CA THR A 24 3.93 6.92 7.51
C THR A 24 3.19 5.63 7.18
N ASN A 25 1.96 5.54 7.66
CA ASN A 25 1.06 4.44 7.38
C ASN A 25 0.11 4.79 6.22
N TYR A 26 -0.08 3.84 5.32
CA TYR A 26 -1.00 3.93 4.19
C TYR A 26 -1.98 2.76 4.22
N ILE A 27 -3.25 3.05 3.94
CA ILE A 27 -4.31 2.04 3.84
C ILE A 27 -4.80 1.97 2.40
N GLY A 28 -4.49 0.86 1.73
CA GLY A 28 -5.00 0.50 0.41
C GLY A 28 -6.31 -0.26 0.50
N ARG A 29 -7.28 0.06 -0.37
CA ARG A 29 -8.59 -0.65 -0.41
C ARG A 29 -8.66 -1.54 -1.65
N ILE A 30 -8.42 -2.83 -1.48
CA ILE A 30 -8.29 -3.79 -2.58
C ILE A 30 -9.45 -4.77 -2.59
N TRP A 31 -9.94 -5.11 -3.79
CA TRP A 31 -10.91 -6.19 -3.98
C TRP A 31 -10.18 -7.52 -4.15
N ALA A 32 -10.34 -8.42 -3.18
CA ALA A 32 -9.69 -9.73 -3.21
C ALA A 32 -10.62 -10.80 -2.65
N ASN A 33 -10.21 -12.07 -2.70
CA ASN A 33 -10.95 -13.17 -2.08
C ASN A 33 -10.55 -13.34 -0.60
N SER A 34 -9.32 -12.96 -0.23
CA SER A 34 -8.79 -12.99 1.15
C SER A 34 -7.98 -11.72 1.48
N GLN A 35 -7.72 -11.52 2.78
CA GLN A 35 -6.82 -10.44 3.25
C GLN A 35 -5.40 -10.63 2.70
N GLU A 36 -4.90 -11.87 2.68
CA GLU A 36 -3.56 -12.19 2.15
C GLU A 36 -3.42 -11.84 0.66
N GLU A 37 -4.44 -12.15 -0.15
CA GLU A 37 -4.46 -11.79 -1.57
C GLU A 37 -4.52 -10.26 -1.75
N ALA A 38 -5.28 -9.56 -0.89
CA ALA A 38 -5.33 -8.10 -0.91
C ALA A 38 -3.96 -7.48 -0.57
N ASP A 39 -3.28 -7.99 0.45
CA ASP A 39 -1.97 -7.51 0.89
C ASP A 39 -0.89 -7.78 -0.17
N ALA A 40 -0.91 -8.96 -0.79
CA ALA A 40 -0.02 -9.30 -1.90
C ALA A 40 -0.27 -8.40 -3.12
N THR A 41 -1.53 -8.17 -3.46
CA THR A 41 -1.91 -7.27 -4.58
C THR A 41 -1.49 -5.84 -4.28
N PHE A 42 -1.73 -5.35 -3.06
CA PHE A 42 -1.35 -4.00 -2.68
C PHE A 42 0.17 -3.82 -2.74
N LYS A 43 0.94 -4.82 -2.27
CA LYS A 43 2.39 -4.85 -2.38
C LYS A 43 2.85 -4.81 -3.84
N ASP A 44 2.29 -5.66 -4.69
CA ASP A 44 2.65 -5.71 -6.12
C ASP A 44 2.39 -4.37 -6.83
N MET A 45 1.28 -3.71 -6.50
CA MET A 45 0.94 -2.40 -7.06
C MET A 45 1.93 -1.29 -6.70
N ILE A 46 2.63 -1.39 -5.57
CA ILE A 46 3.56 -0.37 -5.09
C ILE A 46 5.03 -0.76 -5.23
N THR A 47 5.35 -1.98 -5.68
CA THR A 47 6.73 -2.43 -5.88
C THR A 47 7.16 -2.37 -7.33
N ASP A 48 8.46 -2.15 -7.56
CA ASP A 48 9.10 -2.28 -8.86
C ASP A 48 9.41 -3.76 -9.18
N GLU A 49 9.98 -4.00 -10.37
CA GLU A 49 10.36 -5.36 -10.84
C GLU A 49 11.45 -6.01 -9.96
N ASN A 50 12.13 -5.23 -9.11
CA ASN A 50 13.15 -5.70 -8.17
C ASN A 50 12.59 -5.91 -6.75
N GLY A 51 11.27 -5.72 -6.56
CA GLY A 51 10.61 -5.83 -5.25
C GLY A 51 10.89 -4.65 -4.31
N LYS A 52 11.43 -3.54 -4.81
CA LYS A 52 11.62 -2.30 -4.05
C LYS A 52 10.39 -1.40 -4.16
N LEU A 53 10.18 -0.55 -3.16
CA LEU A 53 9.09 0.43 -3.20
C LEU A 53 9.28 1.40 -4.36
N ASP A 54 8.28 1.48 -5.24
CA ASP A 54 8.17 2.46 -6.30
C ASP A 54 7.29 3.63 -5.82
N TRP A 55 7.95 4.73 -5.46
CA TRP A 55 7.29 5.93 -4.97
C TRP A 55 6.30 6.52 -5.97
N LYS A 56 6.55 6.40 -7.28
CA LYS A 56 5.64 6.94 -8.31
C LYS A 56 4.34 6.15 -8.33
N LYS A 57 4.42 4.81 -8.19
CA LYS A 57 3.22 3.98 -8.10
C LYS A 57 2.42 4.30 -6.83
N LEU A 58 3.10 4.47 -5.70
CA LEU A 58 2.44 4.88 -4.46
C LEU A 58 1.75 6.24 -4.60
N GLU A 59 2.40 7.24 -5.20
CA GLU A 59 1.80 8.56 -5.48
C GLU A 59 0.53 8.43 -6.33
N VAL A 60 0.59 7.70 -7.44
CA VAL A 60 -0.57 7.41 -8.29
C VAL A 60 -1.70 6.77 -7.48
N MET A 61 -1.40 5.79 -6.61
CA MET A 61 -2.42 5.17 -5.76
C MET A 61 -3.09 6.15 -4.79
N LEU A 62 -2.35 7.14 -4.28
CA LEU A 62 -2.89 8.19 -3.43
C LEU A 62 -3.76 9.17 -4.24
N GLU A 63 -3.32 9.59 -5.41
CA GLU A 63 -4.06 10.49 -6.31
C GLU A 63 -5.41 9.91 -6.73
N TYR A 64 -5.44 8.63 -7.12
CA TYR A 64 -6.66 7.92 -7.50
C TYR A 64 -7.50 7.46 -6.30
N ARG A 65 -7.15 7.84 -5.07
CA ARG A 65 -7.83 7.44 -3.82
C ARG A 65 -7.96 5.92 -3.63
N MET A 66 -7.06 5.15 -4.25
CA MET A 66 -6.95 3.70 -4.06
C MET A 66 -6.25 3.38 -2.73
N ALA A 67 -5.37 4.28 -2.29
CA ALA A 67 -4.82 4.31 -0.95
C ALA A 67 -5.01 5.70 -0.33
N HIS A 68 -4.93 5.77 1.00
CA HIS A 68 -4.85 7.04 1.72
C HIS A 68 -3.84 6.93 2.86
N LYS A 69 -3.23 8.06 3.20
CA LYS A 69 -2.41 8.16 4.41
C LYS A 69 -3.33 8.04 5.63
N GLU A 70 -2.97 7.17 6.55
CA GLU A 70 -3.59 7.09 7.87
C GLU A 70 -3.23 8.38 8.63
N THR A 71 -4.19 9.28 8.79
CA THR A 71 -4.03 10.47 9.65
C THR A 71 -4.04 9.99 11.11
N VAL A 72 -3.00 10.37 11.85
CA VAL A 72 -2.86 10.16 13.29
C VAL A 72 -3.79 11.11 14.05
#